data_AF-A0A9E5NAA8-F1
#
_entry.id   AF-A0A9E5NAA8-F1
#
_cell.length_a   1.000
_cell.length_b   1.000
_cell.length_c   1.000
_cell.angle_alpha   90.00
_cell.angle_beta   90.00
_cell.angle_gamma   90.00
#
_symmetry.space_group_name_H-M   'P 1'
#
loop_
_entity.id
_entity.type
_entity.pdbx_description
1 polymer ?
#
loop_
_entity_poly.entity_id
_entity_poly.type
_entity_poly.pdbx_seq_one_letter_code
_entity_poly.pdbx_strand_id
1 'polypeptide(L)' 'MDERELVEALRELMHREQEIYRKYILLVDATDDLELREVFGHHAFEAFTHLNAVMEKYKELVDDLRGRGEI' A
#
# COMPACT_ATOMS: atom_id res chain seq x y z
N MET A 1 0.56 20.37 -5.38
CA MET A 1 1.43 19.22 -5.69
C MET A 1 1.40 19.05 -7.19
N ASP A 2 2.56 19.13 -7.82
CA ASP A 2 2.74 18.75 -9.23
C ASP A 2 2.43 17.25 -9.40
N GLU A 3 2.06 16.82 -10.61
CA GLU A 3 1.72 15.43 -10.89
C GLU A 3 2.94 14.52 -10.71
N ARG A 4 4.15 15.00 -10.96
CA ARG A 4 5.40 14.26 -10.67
C ARG A 4 5.63 14.09 -9.17
N GLU A 5 5.39 15.14 -8.39
CA GLU A 5 5.43 15.06 -6.91
C GLU A 5 4.36 14.07 -6.39
N LEU A 6 3.19 14.01 -7.04
CA LEU A 6 2.15 13.04 -6.71
C LEU A 6 2.55 11.60 -7.05
N VAL A 7 3.23 11.35 -8.17
CA VAL A 7 3.80 10.03 -8.49
C VAL A 7 4.80 9.59 -7.42
N GLU A 8 5.69 10.48 -6.98
CA GLU A 8 6.65 10.19 -5.91
C GLU A 8 5.96 9.93 -4.57
N ALA A 9 4.98 10.76 -4.19
CA ALA A 9 4.19 10.58 -2.97
C ALA A 9 3.41 9.26 -2.96
N LEU A 10 2.79 8.88 -4.09
CA LEU A 10 2.10 7.60 -4.23
C LEU A 10 3.09 6.43 -4.13
N ARG A 11 4.29 6.56 -4.71
CA ARG A 11 5.34 5.53 -4.58
C ARG A 11 5.79 5.36 -3.13
N GLU A 12 6.02 6.45 -2.42
CA GLU A 12 6.36 6.40 -1.00
C GLU A 12 5.23 5.76 -0.17
N LEU A 13 3.98 6.14 -0.44
CA LEU A 13 2.82 5.57 0.24
C LEU A 13 2.68 4.07 -0.03
N MET A 14 2.89 3.60 -1.26
CA MET A 14 2.92 2.16 -1.58
C MET A 14 3.97 1.42 -0.75
N HIS A 15 5.19 1.98 -0.62
CA HIS A 15 6.23 1.36 0.19
C HIS A 15 5.86 1.28 1.67
N ARG A 16 5.24 2.33 2.20
CA ARG A 16 4.77 2.35 3.59
C ARG A 16 3.67 1.32 3.84
N GLU A 17 2.65 1.25 2.99
CA GLU A 17 1.58 0.25 3.14
C GLU A 17 2.12 -1.18 2.99
N GLN A 18 3.07 -1.40 2.08
CA GLN A 18 3.74 -2.69 1.95
C GLN A 18 4.54 -3.07 3.21
N GLU A 19 5.21 -2.11 3.85
CA GLU A 19 5.93 -2.34 5.10
C GLU A 19 4.98 -2.65 6.25
N ILE A 20 3.87 -1.91 6.36
CA ILE A 20 2.82 -2.13 7.37
C ILE A 20 2.20 -3.52 7.20
N TYR A 21 1.80 -3.86 5.97
CA TYR A 21 1.27 -5.18 5.65
C TYR A 21 2.22 -6.30 6.10
N ARG A 22 3.50 -6.20 5.74
CA ARG A 22 4.52 -7.20 6.13
C ARG A 22 4.67 -7.31 7.64
N LYS A 23 4.65 -6.19 8.37
CA LYS A 23 4.74 -6.21 9.84
C LYS A 23 3.56 -6.94 10.46
N TYR A 24 2.33 -6.67 10.02
CA TYR A 24 1.16 -7.36 10.56
C TYR A 24 1.13 -8.85 10.22
N ILE A 25 1.54 -9.25 9.02
CA ILE A 25 1.68 -10.68 8.67
C ILE A 25 2.69 -11.38 9.58
N LEU A 26 3.85 -10.76 9.84
CA LEU A 26 4.82 -11.32 10.78
C LEU A 26 4.26 -11.46 12.20
N LEU A 27 3.42 -10.51 12.64
CA LEU A 27 2.77 -10.59 13.95
C LEU A 27 1.68 -11.67 14.00
N VAL A 28 0.92 -11.88 12.91
CA VAL A 28 -0.03 -13.01 12.77
C VAL A 28 0.70 -14.34 12.94
N ASP A 29 1.85 -14.51 12.28
CA ASP A 29 2.64 -15.74 12.32
C ASP A 29 3.36 -15.95 13.66
N ALA A 30 3.72 -14.86 14.36
CA ALA A 30 4.47 -14.90 15.61
C ALA A 30 3.59 -15.05 16.86
N THR A 31 2.27 -14.84 16.76
CA THR A 31 1.36 -14.92 17.92
C THR A 31 0.67 -16.29 17.98
N ASP A 32 0.66 -16.88 19.17
CA ASP A 32 -0.15 -18.07 19.49
C ASP A 32 -1.52 -17.71 20.08
N ASP A 33 -1.71 -16.45 20.47
CA ASP A 33 -2.98 -15.92 20.94
C ASP A 33 -3.94 -15.71 19.75
N LEU A 34 -5.10 -16.37 19.81
CA LEU A 34 -6.08 -16.35 18.73
C LEU A 34 -6.71 -14.96 18.54
N GLU A 35 -7.02 -14.25 19.63
CA GLU A 35 -7.63 -12.92 19.55
C GLU A 35 -6.65 -11.91 18.94
N LEU A 36 -5.38 -11.96 19.36
CA LEU A 36 -4.34 -11.14 18.75
C LEU A 36 -4.10 -11.49 17.28
N ARG A 37 -4.15 -12.78 16.92
CA ARG A 37 -4.02 -13.22 15.53
C ARG A 37 -5.12 -12.63 14.65
N GLU A 38 -6.36 -12.62 15.12
CA GLU A 38 -7.48 -12.02 14.41
C GLU A 38 -7.31 -10.51 14.23
N VAL A 39 -6.89 -9.80 15.28
CA VAL A 39 -6.64 -8.35 15.24
C VAL A 39 -5.50 -8.01 14.27
N PHE A 40 -4.38 -8.71 14.33
CA PHE A 40 -3.28 -8.49 13.39
C PHE A 40 -3.67 -8.86 11.96
N GLY A 41 -4.44 -9.94 11.77
CA GLY A 41 -4.96 -10.36 10.47
C GLY A 41 -5.88 -9.31 9.86
N HIS A 42 -6.74 -8.68 10.67
CA HIS A 42 -7.59 -7.57 10.24
C HIS A 42 -6.76 -6.39 9.74
N HIS A 43 -5.76 -5.94 10.52
CA HIS A 43 -4.90 -4.83 10.09
C HIS A 43 -4.00 -5.16 8.90
N ALA A 44 -3.54 -6.41 8.76
CA ALA A 44 -2.88 -6.86 7.54
C ALA A 44 -3.82 -6.72 6.33
N PHE A 45 -5.09 -7.12 6.48
CA PHE A 45 -6.07 -7.00 5.41
C PHE A 45 -6.37 -5.53 5.05
N GLU A 46 -6.46 -4.63 6.04
CA GLU A 46 -6.61 -3.19 5.79
C GLU A 46 -5.42 -2.61 5.02
N ALA A 47 -4.19 -2.87 5.46
CA ALA A 47 -2.97 -2.41 4.78
C ALA A 47 -2.86 -2.96 3.35
N PHE A 48 -3.28 -4.22 3.13
CA PHE A 48 -3.36 -4.79 1.78
C PHE A 48 -4.38 -4.06 0.91
N THR A 49 -5.54 -3.72 1.46
CA THR A 49 -6.59 -2.99 0.75
C THR A 49 -6.12 -1.57 0.38
N HIS A 50 -5.45 -0.88 1.30
CA HIS A 50 -4.84 0.42 1.03
C HIS A 50 -3.76 0.33 -0.04
N LEU A 51 -2.85 -0.65 0.06
CA LEU A 51 -1.81 -0.88 -0.94
C LEU A 51 -2.41 -1.02 -2.35
N ASN A 52 -3.47 -1.83 -2.51
CA ASN A 52 -4.13 -1.99 -3.79
C ASN A 52 -4.74 -0.67 -4.31
N ALA A 53 -5.39 0.10 -3.44
CA ALA A 53 -5.96 1.39 -3.82
C ALA A 53 -4.88 2.39 -4.27
N VAL A 54 -3.75 2.44 -3.57
CA VAL A 54 -2.62 3.32 -3.94
C VAL A 54 -1.98 2.85 -5.24
N MET A 55 -1.82 1.54 -5.44
CA MET A 55 -1.31 0.98 -6.70
C MET A 55 -2.21 1.31 -7.89
N GLU A 56 -3.53 1.22 -7.72
CA GLU A 56 -4.50 1.59 -8.76
C GLU A 56 -4.38 3.07 -9.12
N LYS A 57 -4.34 3.96 -8.12
CA LYS A 57 -4.17 5.41 -8.33
C LYS A 57 -2.83 5.75 -8.97
N TYR A 58 -1.75 5.10 -8.54
CA TYR A 58 -0.43 5.26 -9.15
C TYR A 58 -0.46 4.86 -10.63
N LYS A 59 -1.10 3.73 -10.94
CA LYS A 59 -1.21 3.24 -12.31
C LYS A 59 -2.02 4.20 -13.18
N GLU A 60 -3.18 4.64 -12.72
CA GLU A 60 -4.02 5.61 -13.43
C GLU A 60 -3.24 6.88 -13.77
N LEU A 61 -2.51 7.45 -12.80
CA LEU A 61 -1.73 8.67 -13.01
C LEU A 61 -0.55 8.46 -13.97
N VAL A 62 0.18 7.35 -13.83
CA VAL A 62 1.30 7.02 -14.72
C VAL A 62 0.82 6.76 -16.15
N ASP A 63 -0.30 6.05 -16.31
CA ASP A 63 -0.87 5.78 -17.63
C ASP A 63 -1.35 7.07 -18.30
N ASP A 64 -1.93 8.00 -17.53
CA ASP A 64 -2.33 9.34 -18.02
C ASP A 64 -1.13 10.21 -18.43
N LEU A 65 -0.09 10.30 -17.59
CA LEU A 65 1.15 11.01 -17.90
C LEU A 65 1.85 10.45 -19.14
N ARG A 66 1.86 9.11 -19.29
CA ARG A 66 2.40 8.45 -20.49
C ARG A 66 1.56 8.77 -21.72
N GLY A 67 0.23 8.79 -21.59
CA GLY A 67 -0.69 9.17 -22.68
C GLY A 67 -0.47 10.60 -23.19
N ARG A 68 0.01 11.50 -22.32
CA ARG A 68 0.38 12.88 -22.64
C ARG A 68 1.83 13.04 -23.14
N GLY A 69 2.67 11.99 -23.05
CA GLY A 69 4.09 12.05 -23.41
C GLY A 69 4.96 12.83 -22.41
N GLU A 70 4.48 12.97 -21.17
CA GLU A 70 5.18 13.72 -20.11
C GLU A 70 6.22 12.87 -19.36
N ILE A 71 6.19 11.54 -19.54
CA ILE A 71 7.13 10.53 -19.05
C ILE A 71 7.38 9.42 -20.08
#